data_AF-A0A951RVC0-F1
#
_entry.id   AF-A0A951RVC0-F1
#
_cell.length_a   1.000
_cell.length_b   1.000
_cell.length_c   1.000
_cell.angle_alpha   90.00
_cell.angle_beta   90.00
_cell.angle_gamma   90.00
#
_symmetry.space_group_name_H-M   'P 1'
#
loop_
_entity.id
_entity.type
_entity.pdbx_description
1 polymer ?
#
loop_
_entity_poly.entity_id
_entity_poly.type
_entity_poly.pdbx_seq_one_letter_code
_entity_poly.pdbx_strand_id
1 'polypeptide(L)'
;MAKHMEIAGLADKDKTILICRLVMLVALLSLVMRWFSEALPWQILPGPLFNLNLDVAYRTYHYFNLEHILFGQHGIAALFTAALFLSCLTGLLLPQKTYPFIIYTILITTYMIGYNLIITHHSHQLALLSLATLPFFVKNVKNRILLIEGFRYYICFVYVVAFIFKLTGGSFFVWNNGVNSVKMNLVEYLYHFPDALPARIISFGIAHPWILNTGHTLILLLEGVMIIGFFTKRYDKWLIWLPIMVHLSTYLFSDVLFVEMFVFIFFFLNDGQLKWIKQRMPILVK
;
A
#
# COMPACT_ATOMS: atom_id res chain seq x y z
N MET A 1 -33.83 -24.56 24.95
CA MET A 1 -32.46 -25.12 24.83
C MET A 1 -31.68 -24.27 23.81
N ALA A 2 -31.38 -23.02 24.17
CA ALA A 2 -30.62 -22.10 23.33
C ALA A 2 -29.16 -22.21 23.73
N LYS A 3 -28.37 -22.91 22.91
CA LYS A 3 -26.92 -22.99 23.05
C LYS A 3 -26.39 -21.58 22.74
N HIS A 4 -26.10 -20.81 23.80
CA HIS A 4 -25.27 -19.61 23.69
C HIS A 4 -23.96 -20.06 23.02
N MET A 5 -23.86 -19.79 21.73
CA MET A 5 -22.64 -19.96 20.97
C MET A 5 -21.75 -18.80 21.40
N GLU A 6 -21.04 -18.96 22.52
CA GLU A 6 -19.83 -18.19 22.74
C GLU A 6 -18.93 -18.48 21.54
N ILE A 7 -18.86 -17.52 20.62
CA ILE A 7 -17.90 -17.54 19.51
C ILE A 7 -16.55 -17.28 20.16
N ALA A 8 -15.96 -18.29 20.80
CA ALA A 8 -14.66 -18.21 21.46
C ALA A 8 -13.65 -17.55 20.51
N GLY A 9 -13.21 -16.32 20.80
CA GLY A 9 -12.37 -15.50 19.92
C GLY A 9 -11.11 -16.24 19.46
N LEU A 10 -10.52 -15.82 18.33
CA LEU A 10 -9.21 -16.36 17.96
C LEU A 10 -8.20 -15.93 19.03
N ALA A 11 -7.30 -16.81 19.44
CA ALA A 11 -6.28 -16.43 20.40
C ALA A 11 -5.48 -15.23 19.88
N ASP A 12 -5.29 -14.22 20.73
CA ASP A 12 -4.57 -12.99 20.43
C ASP A 12 -3.22 -13.23 19.73
N LYS A 13 -2.48 -14.24 20.19
CA LYS A 13 -1.22 -14.65 19.59
C LYS A 13 -1.39 -15.07 18.13
N ASP A 14 -2.38 -15.92 17.84
CA ASP A 14 -2.66 -16.41 16.50
C ASP A 14 -3.13 -15.30 15.57
N LYS A 15 -3.95 -14.36 16.08
CA LYS A 15 -4.37 -13.17 15.34
C LYS A 15 -3.17 -12.36 14.88
N THR A 16 -2.24 -12.06 15.79
CA THR A 16 -1.06 -11.27 15.45
C THR A 16 -0.13 -11.97 14.48
N ILE A 17 0.06 -13.30 14.62
CA ILE A 17 0.87 -14.11 13.72
C ILE A 17 0.28 -14.12 12.31
N LEU A 18 -1.04 -14.28 12.21
CA LEU A 18 -1.72 -14.36 10.93
C LEU A 18 -1.64 -13.05 10.16
N ILE A 19 -1.98 -11.92 10.81
CA ILE A 19 -1.90 -10.58 10.19
C ILE A 19 -0.46 -10.29 9.77
N CYS A 20 0.51 -10.59 10.63
CA CYS A 20 1.93 -10.44 10.33
C CYS A 20 2.33 -11.19 9.05
N ARG A 21 1.98 -12.47 8.93
CA ARG A 21 2.32 -13.27 7.75
C ARG A 21 1.63 -12.78 6.49
N LEU A 22 0.38 -12.31 6.58
CA LEU A 22 -0.32 -11.70 5.46
C LEU A 22 0.37 -10.41 4.98
N VAL A 23 0.79 -9.54 5.91
CA VAL A 23 1.57 -8.33 5.60
C VAL A 23 2.88 -8.70 4.91
N MET A 24 3.63 -9.66 5.46
CA MET A 24 4.90 -10.10 4.86
C MET A 24 4.72 -10.81 3.52
N LEU A 25 3.59 -11.49 3.30
CA LEU A 25 3.26 -12.09 2.01
C LEU A 25 3.07 -11.01 0.94
N VAL A 26 2.33 -9.95 1.24
CA VAL A 26 2.15 -8.83 0.31
C VAL A 26 3.47 -8.09 0.08
N ALA A 27 4.29 -7.91 1.11
CA ALA A 27 5.64 -7.38 0.97
C ALA A 27 6.50 -8.23 0.03
N LEU A 28 6.47 -9.55 0.17
CA LEU A 28 7.20 -10.47 -0.69
C LEU A 28 6.69 -10.42 -2.14
N LEU A 29 5.37 -10.40 -2.33
CA LEU A 29 4.75 -10.28 -3.66
C LEU A 29 5.12 -8.95 -4.31
N SER A 30 5.15 -7.83 -3.57
CA SER A 30 5.62 -6.54 -4.08
C SER A 30 7.09 -6.61 -4.52
N LEU A 31 7.97 -7.23 -3.74
CA LEU A 31 9.37 -7.42 -4.15
C LEU A 31 9.50 -8.29 -5.40
N VAL A 32 8.72 -9.36 -5.53
CA VAL A 32 8.69 -10.22 -6.72
C VAL A 32 8.17 -9.46 -7.95
N MET A 33 7.09 -8.69 -7.81
CA MET A 33 6.57 -7.83 -8.87
C MET A 33 7.64 -6.84 -9.33
N ARG A 34 8.34 -6.19 -8.39
CA ARG A 34 9.43 -5.27 -8.69
C ARG A 34 10.61 -5.95 -9.39
N TRP A 35 10.89 -7.21 -9.09
CA TRP A 35 11.87 -7.99 -9.83
C TRP A 35 11.50 -8.11 -11.31
N PHE A 36 10.24 -8.49 -11.59
CA PHE A 36 9.75 -8.60 -12.96
C PHE A 36 9.65 -7.24 -13.68
N SER A 37 9.42 -6.15 -12.94
CA SER A 37 9.38 -4.79 -13.48
C SER A 37 10.75 -4.10 -13.56
N GLU A 38 11.84 -4.84 -13.34
CA GLU A 38 13.21 -4.30 -13.35
C GLU A 38 13.42 -3.12 -12.39
N ALA A 39 12.64 -3.09 -11.31
CA ALA A 39 12.60 -1.99 -10.35
C ALA A 39 13.38 -2.30 -9.06
N LEU A 40 14.07 -3.44 -8.94
CA LEU A 40 14.89 -3.72 -7.75
C LEU A 40 16.21 -2.92 -7.78
N PRO A 41 16.84 -2.70 -6.60
CA PRO A 41 18.09 -1.95 -6.51
C PRO A 41 19.20 -2.43 -7.45
N TRP A 42 19.34 -3.75 -7.69
CA TRP A 42 20.37 -4.27 -8.59
C TRP A 42 20.05 -4.05 -10.09
N GLN A 43 18.78 -3.76 -10.43
CA GLN A 43 18.28 -3.64 -11.82
C GLN A 43 18.20 -2.18 -12.26
N ILE A 44 17.96 -1.27 -11.31
CA ILE A 44 17.85 0.15 -11.59
C ILE A 44 19.22 0.72 -11.91
N LEU A 45 19.35 1.26 -13.12
CA LEU A 45 20.49 2.09 -13.50
C LEU A 45 20.33 3.49 -12.88
N PRO A 46 21.34 4.02 -12.17
CA PRO A 46 21.29 5.39 -11.70
C PRO A 46 21.25 6.35 -12.89
N GLY A 47 20.15 7.11 -13.01
CA GLY A 47 20.00 8.15 -14.02
C GLY A 47 20.73 9.45 -13.62
N PRO A 48 21.14 10.30 -14.57
CA PRO A 48 21.76 11.59 -14.27
C PRO A 48 20.76 12.68 -13.83
N LEU A 49 19.46 12.41 -13.95
CA LEU A 49 18.39 13.35 -13.65
C LEU A 49 17.94 13.17 -12.20
N PHE A 50 18.07 14.23 -11.41
CA PHE A 50 17.58 14.30 -10.04
C PHE A 50 16.70 15.54 -9.89
N ASN A 51 15.49 15.36 -9.38
CA ASN A 51 14.70 16.48 -8.87
C ASN A 51 14.74 16.45 -7.34
N LEU A 52 15.61 17.26 -6.76
CA LEU A 52 15.81 17.28 -5.31
C LEU A 52 14.64 17.92 -4.54
N ASN A 53 13.73 18.64 -5.21
CA ASN A 53 12.62 19.38 -4.60
C ASN A 53 13.02 20.07 -3.26
N LEU A 54 12.07 20.42 -2.39
CA LEU A 54 12.36 20.98 -1.05
C LEU A 54 12.52 19.91 0.05
N ASP A 55 12.61 18.63 -0.31
CA ASP A 55 12.57 17.54 0.65
C ASP A 55 13.91 17.36 1.37
N VAL A 56 13.90 17.46 2.70
CA VAL A 56 15.11 17.33 3.54
C VAL A 56 15.66 15.90 3.46
N ALA A 57 14.80 14.87 3.43
CA ALA A 57 15.25 13.49 3.39
C ALA A 57 16.01 13.20 2.09
N TYR A 58 15.51 13.72 0.96
CA TYR A 58 16.11 13.52 -0.36
C TYR A 58 17.44 14.28 -0.48
N ARG A 59 17.49 15.51 0.05
CA ARG A 59 18.73 16.29 0.14
C ARG A 59 19.77 15.61 1.01
N THR A 60 19.39 15.05 2.16
CA THR A 60 20.31 14.32 3.04
C THR A 60 20.82 13.05 2.36
N TYR A 61 19.94 12.29 1.72
CA TYR A 61 20.31 11.06 1.03
C TYR A 61 21.33 11.33 -0.09
N HIS A 62 21.06 12.37 -0.90
CA HIS A 62 21.96 12.85 -1.94
C HIS A 62 23.29 13.39 -1.40
N TYR A 63 23.25 14.17 -0.31
CA TYR A 63 24.46 14.71 0.32
C TYR A 63 25.41 13.61 0.79
N PHE A 64 24.88 12.51 1.31
CA PHE A 64 25.67 11.34 1.68
C PHE A 64 25.94 10.37 0.51
N ASN A 65 25.49 10.71 -0.70
CA ASN A 65 25.64 9.92 -1.92
C ASN A 65 25.12 8.47 -1.77
N LEU A 66 24.08 8.29 -0.96
CA LEU A 66 23.54 6.97 -0.61
C LEU A 66 22.89 6.30 -1.81
N GLU A 67 22.35 7.06 -2.76
CA GLU A 67 21.80 6.55 -4.02
C GLU A 67 22.90 5.95 -4.89
N HIS A 68 24.07 6.59 -4.99
CA HIS A 68 25.18 6.03 -5.76
C HIS A 68 25.78 4.79 -5.09
N ILE A 69 25.85 4.76 -3.75
CA ILE A 69 26.33 3.59 -3.02
C ILE A 69 25.36 2.41 -3.21
N LEU A 70 24.05 2.66 -3.13
CA LEU A 70 23.03 1.62 -3.11
C LEU A 70 22.63 1.11 -4.49
N PHE A 71 22.63 1.98 -5.51
CA PHE A 71 22.23 1.64 -6.89
C PHE A 71 23.39 1.66 -7.89
N GLY A 72 24.49 2.37 -7.60
CA GLY A 72 25.62 2.49 -8.52
C GLY A 72 26.64 1.35 -8.45
N GLN A 73 26.66 0.58 -7.36
CA GLN A 73 27.57 -0.57 -7.21
C GLN A 73 26.79 -1.88 -7.23
N HIS A 74 26.89 -2.65 -8.32
CA HIS A 74 26.12 -3.89 -8.51
C HIS A 74 26.25 -4.87 -7.33
N GLY A 75 27.44 -5.02 -6.73
CA GLY A 75 27.64 -5.90 -5.59
C GLY A 75 26.88 -5.47 -4.33
N ILE A 76 26.91 -4.17 -4.00
CA ILE A 76 26.17 -3.61 -2.85
C ILE A 76 24.67 -3.69 -3.11
N ALA A 77 24.23 -3.31 -4.31
CA ALA A 77 22.83 -3.38 -4.72
C ALA A 77 22.27 -4.80 -4.64
N ALA A 78 23.08 -5.80 -5.04
CA ALA A 78 22.71 -7.20 -4.96
C ALA A 78 22.58 -7.70 -3.51
N LEU A 79 23.56 -7.38 -2.66
CA LEU A 79 23.53 -7.72 -1.23
C LEU A 79 22.34 -7.06 -0.52
N PHE A 80 22.07 -5.80 -0.83
CA PHE A 80 20.95 -5.05 -0.27
C PHE A 80 19.61 -5.66 -0.70
N THR A 81 19.46 -6.03 -1.97
CA THR A 81 18.28 -6.72 -2.47
C THR A 81 18.10 -8.09 -1.82
N ALA A 82 19.17 -8.87 -1.67
CA ALA A 82 19.13 -10.14 -0.94
C ALA A 82 18.71 -9.93 0.52
N ALA A 83 19.22 -8.89 1.19
CA ALA A 83 18.83 -8.55 2.55
C ALA A 83 17.33 -8.16 2.66
N LEU A 84 16.77 -7.46 1.67
CA LEU A 84 15.34 -7.16 1.59
C LEU A 84 14.50 -8.45 1.53
N PHE A 85 14.84 -9.37 0.60
CA PHE A 85 14.14 -10.65 0.49
C PHE A 85 14.29 -11.52 1.73
N LEU A 86 15.50 -11.61 2.29
CA LEU A 86 15.78 -12.42 3.47
C LEU A 86 15.08 -11.87 4.73
N SER A 87 15.10 -10.56 4.96
CA SER A 87 14.36 -9.95 6.06
C SER A 87 12.85 -10.16 5.92
N CYS A 88 12.32 -10.08 4.70
CA CYS A 88 10.92 -10.39 4.41
C CYS A 88 10.57 -11.86 4.70
N LEU A 89 11.37 -12.80 4.18
CA LEU A 89 11.17 -14.23 4.35
C LEU A 89 11.32 -14.67 5.80
N THR A 90 12.32 -14.15 6.50
CA THR A 90 12.50 -14.42 7.94
C THR A 90 11.35 -13.85 8.77
N GLY A 91 10.77 -12.70 8.42
CA GLY A 91 9.56 -12.17 9.06
C GLY A 91 8.34 -13.07 8.85
N LEU A 92 8.21 -13.68 7.66
CA LEU A 92 7.15 -14.62 7.34
C LEU A 92 7.30 -15.96 8.12
N LEU A 93 8.52 -16.49 8.19
CA LEU A 93 8.83 -17.75 8.87
C LEU A 93 8.85 -17.60 10.40
N LEU A 94 9.32 -16.46 10.91
CA LEU A 94 9.51 -16.19 12.34
C LEU A 94 8.69 -14.99 12.83
N PRO A 95 7.35 -15.01 12.74
CA PRO A 95 6.46 -13.87 13.02
C PRO A 95 6.45 -13.41 14.50
N GLN A 96 7.08 -14.20 15.37
CA GLN A 96 7.20 -13.91 16.79
C GLN A 96 8.43 -13.04 17.11
N LYS A 97 9.45 -13.04 16.24
CA LYS A 97 10.68 -12.27 16.42
C LYS A 97 10.51 -10.86 15.85
N THR A 98 11.01 -9.84 16.55
CA THR A 98 10.81 -8.44 16.13
C THR A 98 11.87 -7.94 15.14
N TYR A 99 13.08 -8.51 15.19
CA TYR A 99 14.21 -8.06 14.39
C TYR A 99 13.99 -8.13 12.87
N PRO A 100 13.29 -9.14 12.28
CA PRO A 100 13.08 -9.16 10.83
C PRO A 100 12.29 -7.95 10.35
N PHE A 101 11.30 -7.51 11.12
CA PHE A 101 10.45 -6.36 10.78
C PHE A 101 11.21 -5.05 10.88
N ILE A 102 12.04 -4.89 11.92
CA ILE A 102 12.87 -3.70 12.09
C ILE A 102 13.86 -3.58 10.92
N ILE A 103 14.57 -4.68 10.61
CA ILE A 103 15.52 -4.73 9.49
C ILE A 103 14.79 -4.45 8.17
N TYR A 104 13.68 -5.15 7.91
CA TYR A 104 12.89 -4.95 6.69
C TYR A 104 12.41 -3.50 6.55
N THR A 105 11.93 -2.88 7.63
CA THR A 105 11.45 -1.47 7.61
C THR A 105 12.56 -0.51 7.24
N ILE A 106 13.74 -0.68 7.84
CA ILE A 106 14.91 0.15 7.54
C ILE A 106 15.28 -0.01 6.07
N LEU A 107 15.44 -1.26 5.61
CA LEU A 107 15.81 -1.55 4.22
C LEU A 107 14.77 -1.02 3.23
N ILE A 108 13.48 -1.27 3.43
CA ILE A 108 12.44 -0.85 2.48
C ILE A 108 12.26 0.68 2.48
N THR A 109 12.48 1.35 3.61
CA THR A 109 12.44 2.82 3.68
C THR A 109 13.63 3.44 2.96
N THR A 110 14.84 2.92 3.19
CA THR A 110 16.05 3.32 2.45
C THR A 110 15.87 3.12 0.96
N TYR A 111 15.35 1.96 0.55
CA TYR A 111 15.01 1.67 -0.85
C TYR A 111 13.99 2.66 -1.42
N MET A 112 12.90 2.93 -0.71
CA MET A 112 11.87 3.87 -1.14
C MET A 112 12.42 5.27 -1.40
N ILE A 113 13.23 5.79 -0.47
CA ILE A 113 13.83 7.13 -0.60
C ILE A 113 14.73 7.18 -1.84
N GLY A 114 15.61 6.20 -1.99
CA GLY A 114 16.52 6.14 -3.13
C GLY A 114 15.80 5.89 -4.46
N TYR A 115 14.75 5.07 -4.47
CA TYR A 115 13.92 4.83 -5.65
C TYR A 115 13.26 6.13 -6.12
N ASN A 116 12.59 6.85 -5.21
CA ASN A 116 11.91 8.11 -5.52
C ASN A 116 12.87 9.21 -6.00
N LEU A 117 14.11 9.22 -5.49
CA LEU A 117 15.17 10.09 -5.99
C LEU A 117 15.53 9.78 -7.45
N ILE A 118 15.70 8.50 -7.80
CA ILE A 118 16.09 8.08 -9.15
C ILE A 118 14.97 8.34 -10.16
N ILE A 119 13.71 8.02 -9.81
CA ILE A 119 12.57 8.28 -10.70
C ILE A 119 12.13 9.75 -10.69
N THR A 120 12.76 10.60 -9.86
CA THR A 120 12.44 12.02 -9.68
C THR A 120 10.98 12.29 -9.32
N HIS A 121 10.34 11.32 -8.67
CA HIS A 121 8.92 11.33 -8.37
C HIS A 121 8.67 10.81 -6.95
N HIS A 122 7.90 11.55 -6.17
CA HIS A 122 7.49 11.18 -4.82
C HIS A 122 6.41 10.09 -4.85
N SER A 123 6.80 8.87 -5.24
CA SER A 123 5.88 7.74 -5.21
C SER A 123 5.69 7.26 -3.75
N HIS A 124 4.46 7.27 -3.26
CA HIS A 124 4.13 6.80 -1.91
C HIS A 124 3.86 5.28 -1.85
N GLN A 125 4.13 4.55 -2.94
CA GLN A 125 3.83 3.12 -3.08
C GLN A 125 4.45 2.28 -1.94
N LEU A 126 5.75 2.45 -1.69
CA LEU A 126 6.48 1.66 -0.70
C LEU A 126 6.32 2.15 0.74
N ALA A 127 5.89 3.41 0.92
CA ALA A 127 5.76 4.04 2.24
C ALA A 127 4.82 3.27 3.16
N LEU A 128 3.80 2.62 2.59
CA LEU A 128 2.85 1.87 3.39
C LEU A 128 3.33 0.49 3.79
N LEU A 129 4.17 -0.15 2.98
CA LEU A 129 4.79 -1.41 3.40
C LEU A 129 5.73 -1.18 4.57
N SER A 130 6.47 -0.07 4.58
CA SER A 130 7.31 0.28 5.73
C SER A 130 6.43 0.50 6.98
N LEU A 131 5.40 1.34 6.87
CA LEU A 131 4.50 1.63 8.00
C LEU A 131 3.74 0.39 8.49
N ALA A 132 3.23 -0.46 7.60
CA ALA A 132 2.44 -1.65 7.95
C ALA A 132 3.20 -2.67 8.83
N THR A 133 4.54 -2.59 8.87
CA THR A 133 5.34 -3.48 9.72
C THR A 133 5.61 -2.95 11.13
N LEU A 134 5.33 -1.66 11.39
CA LEU A 134 5.54 -1.02 12.70
C LEU A 134 4.87 -1.75 13.88
N PRO A 135 3.62 -2.27 13.77
CA PRO A 135 3.00 -3.01 14.87
C PRO A 135 3.84 -4.21 15.33
N PHE A 136 4.61 -4.82 14.43
CA PHE A 136 5.40 -6.03 14.70
C PHE A 136 6.75 -5.75 15.37
N PHE A 137 7.09 -4.49 15.64
CA PHE A 137 8.28 -4.12 16.41
C PHE A 137 8.11 -4.48 17.89
N VAL A 138 6.86 -4.66 18.34
CA VAL A 138 6.53 -4.91 19.73
C VAL A 138 6.48 -6.41 20.03
N LYS A 139 7.26 -6.84 21.04
CA LYS A 139 7.30 -8.24 21.51
C LYS A 139 6.03 -8.65 22.27
N ASN A 140 5.48 -7.75 23.06
CA ASN A 140 4.29 -8.03 23.87
C ASN A 140 3.04 -8.14 22.97
N VAL A 141 2.35 -9.28 23.04
CA VAL A 141 1.19 -9.59 22.17
C VAL A 141 0.04 -8.61 22.38
N LYS A 142 -0.27 -8.21 23.62
CA LYS A 142 -1.36 -7.27 23.90
C LYS A 142 -1.08 -5.89 23.30
N ASN A 143 0.14 -5.38 23.50
CA ASN A 143 0.54 -4.09 22.94
C ASN A 143 0.60 -4.13 21.40
N ARG A 144 1.04 -5.26 20.83
CA ARG A 144 1.01 -5.47 19.38
C ARG A 144 -0.41 -5.42 18.82
N ILE A 145 -1.39 -6.02 19.50
CA ILE A 145 -2.80 -5.93 19.11
C ILE A 145 -3.28 -4.48 19.16
N LEU A 146 -2.96 -3.75 20.24
CA LEU A 146 -3.32 -2.33 20.32
C LEU A 146 -2.75 -1.52 19.15
N LEU A 147 -1.53 -1.80 18.71
CA LEU A 147 -0.94 -1.15 17.53
C LEU A 147 -1.61 -1.57 16.22
N ILE A 148 -1.98 -2.84 16.05
CA ILE A 148 -2.74 -3.31 14.87
C ILE A 148 -4.10 -2.59 14.81
N GLU A 149 -4.80 -2.51 15.94
CA GLU A 149 -6.07 -1.79 16.05
C GLU A 149 -5.89 -0.28 15.85
N GLY A 150 -4.80 0.29 16.35
CA GLY A 150 -4.40 1.67 16.10
C GLY A 150 -4.15 1.95 14.62
N PHE A 151 -3.47 1.03 13.92
CA PHE A 151 -3.24 1.10 12.48
C PHE A 151 -4.54 1.10 11.68
N ARG A 152 -5.54 0.33 12.11
CA ARG A 152 -6.87 0.37 11.52
C ARG A 152 -7.51 1.76 11.61
N TYR A 153 -7.35 2.48 12.73
CA TYR A 153 -7.80 3.88 12.83
C TYR A 153 -6.94 4.84 12.01
N TYR A 154 -5.63 4.62 11.94
CA TYR A 154 -4.73 5.39 11.09
C TYR A 154 -5.12 5.26 9.60
N ILE A 155 -5.52 4.09 9.14
CA ILE A 155 -6.00 3.92 7.75
C ILE A 155 -7.30 4.70 7.53
N CYS A 156 -8.26 4.62 8.48
CA CYS A 156 -9.46 5.44 8.42
C CYS A 156 -9.11 6.95 8.36
N PHE A 157 -8.14 7.38 9.16
CA PHE A 157 -7.64 8.76 9.18
C PHE A 157 -7.13 9.19 7.81
N VAL A 158 -6.25 8.39 7.18
CA VAL A 158 -5.66 8.72 5.88
C VAL A 158 -6.75 8.95 4.81
N TYR A 159 -7.76 8.07 4.72
CA TYR A 159 -8.84 8.25 3.74
C TYR A 159 -9.76 9.42 4.06
N VAL A 160 -10.10 9.64 5.34
CA VAL A 160 -10.93 10.80 5.74
C VAL A 160 -10.20 12.11 5.46
N VAL A 161 -8.91 12.18 5.74
CA VAL A 161 -8.08 13.35 5.42
C VAL A 161 -8.01 13.55 3.91
N ALA A 162 -7.79 12.50 3.12
CA ALA A 162 -7.81 12.59 1.65
C ALA A 162 -9.15 13.12 1.12
N PHE A 163 -10.27 12.64 1.67
CA PHE A 163 -11.62 13.15 1.38
C PHE A 163 -11.74 14.64 1.71
N ILE A 164 -11.33 15.06 2.92
CA ILE A 164 -11.36 16.47 3.34
C ILE A 164 -10.53 17.34 2.41
N PHE A 165 -9.30 16.93 2.08
CA PHE A 165 -8.42 17.69 1.17
C PHE A 165 -9.06 17.87 -0.21
N LYS A 166 -9.69 16.83 -0.76
CA LYS A 166 -10.40 16.89 -2.05
C LYS A 166 -11.62 17.80 -1.98
N LEU A 167 -12.36 17.74 -0.87
CA LEU A 167 -13.53 18.59 -0.63
C LEU A 167 -13.12 20.06 -0.50
N THR A 168 -12.13 20.38 0.34
CA THR A 168 -11.67 21.76 0.57
C THR A 168 -10.89 22.33 -0.62
N GLY A 169 -10.19 21.48 -1.37
CA GLY A 169 -9.51 21.85 -2.62
C GLY A 169 -10.48 22.11 -3.78
N GLY A 170 -11.79 21.96 -3.55
CA GLY A 170 -12.82 22.24 -4.53
C GLY A 170 -13.05 21.13 -5.55
N SER A 171 -12.35 19.99 -5.44
CA SER A 171 -12.39 18.97 -6.48
C SER A 171 -13.77 18.33 -6.63
N PHE A 172 -14.53 18.27 -5.53
CA PHE A 172 -15.89 17.78 -5.50
C PHE A 172 -16.88 18.67 -6.28
N PHE A 173 -16.64 19.99 -6.31
CA PHE A 173 -17.58 20.96 -6.89
C PHE A 173 -17.38 21.18 -8.39
N VAL A 174 -16.26 20.71 -8.94
CA VAL A 174 -15.95 20.83 -10.37
C VAL A 174 -16.36 19.56 -11.09
N TRP A 175 -17.52 19.60 -11.76
CA TRP A 175 -18.09 18.42 -12.45
C TRP A 175 -17.09 17.75 -13.40
N ASN A 176 -16.34 18.52 -14.17
CA ASN A 176 -15.43 18.00 -15.20
C ASN A 176 -14.11 17.42 -14.66
N ASN A 177 -13.93 17.31 -13.35
CA ASN A 177 -12.67 16.80 -12.80
C ASN A 177 -12.36 15.37 -13.20
N GLY A 178 -13.35 14.48 -13.28
CA GLY A 178 -13.11 13.08 -13.68
C GLY A 178 -12.49 12.98 -15.07
N VAL A 179 -13.11 13.61 -16.07
CA VAL A 179 -12.58 13.61 -17.44
C VAL A 179 -11.25 14.37 -17.56
N ASN A 180 -11.10 15.47 -16.82
CA ASN A 180 -9.85 16.24 -16.81
C ASN A 180 -8.69 15.43 -16.21
N SER A 181 -8.92 14.71 -15.11
CA SER A 181 -7.92 13.82 -14.51
C SER A 181 -7.51 12.71 -15.46
N VAL A 182 -8.45 12.06 -16.14
CA VAL A 182 -8.14 11.03 -17.14
C VAL A 182 -7.31 11.60 -18.28
N LYS A 183 -7.70 12.75 -18.84
CA LYS A 183 -6.94 13.39 -19.92
C LYS A 183 -5.54 13.81 -19.47
N MET A 184 -5.36 14.31 -18.25
CA MET A 184 -4.04 14.71 -17.76
C MET A 184 -3.11 13.51 -17.53
N ASN A 185 -3.63 12.39 -17.04
CA ASN A 185 -2.79 11.24 -16.65
C ASN A 185 -2.61 10.20 -17.76
N LEU A 186 -3.57 10.04 -18.67
CA LEU A 186 -3.60 8.91 -19.63
C LEU A 186 -3.38 9.33 -21.09
N VAL A 187 -3.15 10.61 -21.39
CA VAL A 187 -2.97 11.04 -22.80
C VAL A 187 -1.76 10.40 -23.45
N GLU A 188 -0.66 10.25 -22.70
CA GLU A 188 0.57 9.63 -23.19
C GLU A 188 0.35 8.15 -23.47
N TYR A 189 -0.32 7.43 -22.57
CA TYR A 189 -0.69 6.03 -22.78
C TYR A 189 -1.56 5.86 -24.04
N LEU A 190 -2.58 6.71 -24.21
CA LEU A 190 -3.46 6.67 -25.40
C LEU A 190 -2.69 6.96 -26.70
N TYR A 191 -1.67 7.81 -26.64
CA TYR A 191 -0.82 8.13 -27.79
C TYR A 191 0.08 6.94 -28.18
N HIS A 192 0.71 6.29 -27.21
CA HIS A 192 1.63 5.17 -27.47
C HIS A 192 0.94 3.84 -27.75
N PHE A 193 -0.24 3.59 -27.16
CA PHE A 193 -0.94 2.31 -27.24
C PHE A 193 -2.41 2.46 -27.66
N PRO A 194 -2.71 3.12 -28.80
CA PRO A 194 -4.09 3.48 -29.16
C PRO A 194 -5.02 2.28 -29.38
N ASP A 195 -4.47 1.15 -29.84
CA ASP A 195 -5.25 -0.04 -30.17
C ASP A 195 -5.50 -0.98 -28.98
N ALA A 196 -4.79 -0.76 -27.86
CA ALA A 196 -4.83 -1.61 -26.69
C ALA A 196 -6.22 -1.59 -26.04
N LEU A 197 -6.63 -2.71 -25.42
CA LEU A 197 -7.92 -2.81 -24.74
C LEU A 197 -8.14 -1.70 -23.69
N PRO A 198 -7.15 -1.35 -22.83
CA PRO A 198 -7.31 -0.24 -21.89
C PRO A 198 -7.56 1.11 -22.59
N ALA A 199 -6.87 1.38 -23.72
CA ALA A 199 -7.07 2.61 -24.48
C ALA A 199 -8.49 2.74 -25.04
N ARG A 200 -9.11 1.63 -25.44
CA ARG A 200 -10.51 1.59 -25.88
C ARG A 200 -11.48 1.92 -24.74
N ILE A 201 -11.23 1.37 -23.54
CA ILE A 201 -12.04 1.65 -22.34
C ILE A 201 -11.93 3.12 -21.95
N ILE A 202 -10.70 3.66 -21.90
CA ILE A 202 -10.44 5.06 -21.57
C ILE A 202 -11.10 5.98 -22.61
N SER A 203 -10.93 5.70 -23.90
CA SER A 203 -11.54 6.47 -24.99
C SER A 203 -13.07 6.46 -24.93
N PHE A 204 -13.68 5.32 -24.59
CA PHE A 204 -15.11 5.24 -24.34
C PHE A 204 -15.54 6.14 -23.18
N GLY A 205 -14.78 6.16 -22.08
CA GLY A 205 -15.02 7.06 -20.94
C GLY A 205 -14.88 8.54 -21.32
N ILE A 206 -13.89 8.90 -22.13
CA ILE A 206 -13.71 10.27 -22.63
C ILE A 206 -14.87 10.68 -23.54
N ALA A 207 -15.38 9.77 -24.38
CA ALA A 207 -16.55 10.00 -25.23
C ALA A 207 -17.86 10.10 -24.43
N HIS A 208 -17.89 9.56 -23.21
CA HIS A 208 -19.03 9.62 -22.29
C HIS A 208 -18.64 10.25 -20.95
N PRO A 209 -18.36 11.57 -20.90
CA PRO A 209 -17.76 12.22 -19.71
C PRO A 209 -18.53 12.04 -18.41
N TRP A 210 -19.85 11.85 -18.48
CA TRP A 210 -20.69 11.61 -17.31
C TRP A 210 -20.26 10.36 -16.52
N ILE A 211 -19.73 9.33 -17.18
CA ILE A 211 -19.22 8.11 -16.53
C ILE A 211 -18.01 8.45 -15.66
N LEU A 212 -17.04 9.17 -16.24
CA LEU A 212 -15.79 9.55 -15.57
C LEU A 212 -16.05 10.52 -14.41
N ASN A 213 -16.94 11.49 -14.63
CA ASN A 213 -17.27 12.50 -13.63
C ASN A 213 -18.06 11.88 -12.47
N THR A 214 -19.06 11.04 -12.76
CA THR A 214 -19.80 10.30 -11.72
C THR A 214 -18.88 9.36 -10.95
N GLY A 215 -18.01 8.63 -11.65
CA GLY A 215 -17.01 7.76 -11.03
C GLY A 215 -16.08 8.51 -10.08
N HIS A 216 -15.55 9.67 -10.51
CA HIS A 216 -14.73 10.54 -9.68
C HIS A 216 -15.45 10.96 -8.39
N THR A 217 -16.69 11.44 -8.49
CA THR A 217 -17.51 11.83 -7.34
C THR A 217 -17.78 10.64 -6.41
N LEU A 218 -18.11 9.48 -6.96
CA LEU A 218 -18.36 8.27 -6.17
C LEU A 218 -17.11 7.83 -5.39
N ILE A 219 -15.93 7.81 -6.01
CA ILE A 219 -14.67 7.45 -5.35
C ILE A 219 -14.38 8.41 -4.20
N LEU A 220 -14.54 9.72 -4.42
CA LEU A 220 -14.39 10.73 -3.37
C LEU A 220 -15.35 10.45 -2.21
N LEU A 221 -16.63 10.16 -2.48
CA LEU A 221 -17.59 9.82 -1.44
C LEU A 221 -17.23 8.53 -0.70
N LEU A 222 -16.72 7.51 -1.41
CA LEU A 222 -16.25 6.25 -0.81
C LEU A 222 -15.10 6.48 0.16
N GLU A 223 -14.17 7.40 -0.13
CA GLU A 223 -13.14 7.81 0.83
C GLU A 223 -13.76 8.43 2.09
N GLY A 224 -14.79 9.27 1.92
CA GLY A 224 -15.54 9.87 3.03
C GLY A 224 -16.26 8.85 3.92
N VAL A 225 -16.76 7.74 3.35
CA VAL A 225 -17.42 6.65 4.10
C VAL A 225 -16.48 6.01 5.14
N MET A 226 -15.16 6.10 4.96
CA MET A 226 -14.18 5.61 5.95
C MET A 226 -14.31 6.30 7.31
N ILE A 227 -14.99 7.43 7.41
CA ILE A 227 -15.32 8.08 8.69
C ILE A 227 -16.15 7.19 9.61
N ILE A 228 -17.02 6.33 9.06
CA ILE A 228 -17.81 5.35 9.83
C ILE A 228 -16.87 4.45 10.62
N GLY A 229 -15.71 4.13 10.04
CA GLY A 229 -14.68 3.33 10.67
C GLY A 229 -14.28 3.92 12.02
N PHE A 230 -14.08 5.24 12.14
CA PHE A 230 -13.68 5.84 13.42
C PHE A 230 -14.65 5.54 14.57
N PHE A 231 -15.94 5.56 14.28
CA PHE A 231 -16.97 5.42 15.30
C PHE A 231 -17.33 3.97 15.60
N THR A 232 -17.13 3.04 14.66
CA THR A 232 -17.52 1.65 14.87
C THR A 232 -16.71 0.66 14.04
N LYS A 233 -16.53 -0.55 14.60
CA LYS A 233 -15.95 -1.72 13.92
C LYS A 233 -16.98 -2.65 13.29
N ARG A 234 -18.28 -2.39 13.53
CA ARG A 234 -19.38 -3.25 13.06
C ARG A 234 -19.38 -3.44 11.54
N TYR A 235 -18.89 -2.43 10.81
CA TYR A 235 -18.88 -2.40 9.36
C TYR A 235 -17.52 -2.75 8.73
N ASP A 236 -16.52 -3.17 9.50
CA ASP A 236 -15.16 -3.44 8.99
C ASP A 236 -15.15 -4.47 7.85
N LYS A 237 -16.06 -5.45 7.89
CA LYS A 237 -16.24 -6.44 6.80
C LYS A 237 -16.61 -5.81 5.44
N TRP A 238 -17.24 -4.64 5.47
CA TRP A 238 -17.63 -3.88 4.29
C TRP A 238 -16.60 -2.79 3.97
N LEU A 239 -16.08 -2.11 5.00
CA LEU A 239 -15.06 -1.06 4.85
C LEU A 239 -13.76 -1.59 4.21
N ILE A 240 -13.46 -2.90 4.35
CA ILE A 240 -12.34 -3.57 3.64
C ILE A 240 -12.34 -3.33 2.13
N TRP A 241 -13.51 -3.22 1.51
CA TRP A 241 -13.63 -3.09 0.07
C TRP A 241 -13.35 -1.67 -0.42
N LEU A 242 -13.43 -0.67 0.46
CA LEU A 242 -13.25 0.73 0.07
C LEU A 242 -11.82 1.03 -0.38
N PRO A 243 -10.74 0.66 0.35
CA PRO A 243 -9.37 0.74 -0.16
C PRO A 243 -9.21 0.08 -1.53
N ILE A 244 -9.81 -1.09 -1.72
CA ILE A 244 -9.71 -1.83 -2.98
C ILE A 244 -10.34 -1.06 -4.13
N MET A 245 -11.57 -0.58 -3.94
CA MET A 245 -12.30 0.18 -4.95
C MET A 245 -11.61 1.50 -5.28
N VAL A 246 -11.10 2.21 -4.26
CA VAL A 246 -10.36 3.47 -4.46
C VAL A 246 -9.10 3.23 -5.30
N HIS A 247 -8.25 2.27 -4.91
CA HIS A 247 -6.99 2.03 -5.63
C HIS A 247 -7.19 1.42 -7.03
N LEU A 248 -8.17 0.52 -7.19
CA LEU A 248 -8.51 0.00 -8.51
C LEU A 248 -9.01 1.11 -9.44
N SER A 249 -9.78 2.05 -8.91
CA SER A 249 -10.25 3.19 -9.69
C SER A 249 -9.11 4.15 -10.04
N THR A 250 -8.20 4.44 -9.11
CA THR A 250 -7.01 5.25 -9.40
C THR A 250 -6.14 4.60 -10.46
N TYR A 251 -6.02 3.28 -10.48
CA TYR A 251 -5.32 2.58 -11.55
C TYR A 251 -6.02 2.79 -12.92
N LEU A 252 -7.33 2.57 -12.99
CA LEU A 252 -8.07 2.69 -14.25
C LEU A 252 -8.13 4.12 -14.80
N PHE A 253 -8.13 5.14 -13.94
CA PHE A 253 -8.36 6.54 -14.34
C PHE A 253 -7.15 7.45 -14.21
N SER A 254 -6.07 6.99 -13.58
CA SER A 254 -4.86 7.78 -13.39
C SER A 254 -3.57 7.00 -13.66
N ASP A 255 -3.66 5.76 -14.15
CA ASP A 255 -2.53 4.84 -14.42
C ASP A 255 -1.61 4.59 -13.22
N VAL A 256 -2.12 4.79 -12.00
CA VAL A 256 -1.31 4.62 -10.80
C VAL A 256 -1.86 3.45 -10.00
N LEU A 257 -1.16 2.32 -10.08
CA LEU A 257 -1.43 1.15 -9.27
C LEU A 257 -0.56 1.17 -8.00
N PHE A 258 -1.20 1.20 -6.85
CA PHE A 258 -0.53 1.06 -5.56
C PHE A 258 -0.83 -0.32 -4.97
N VAL A 259 -0.26 -1.39 -5.55
CA VAL A 259 -0.50 -2.77 -5.08
C VAL A 259 -0.15 -2.92 -3.60
N GLU A 260 0.90 -2.23 -3.17
CA GLU A 260 1.38 -2.18 -1.80
C GLU A 260 0.34 -1.69 -0.80
N MET A 261 -0.61 -0.81 -1.21
CA MET A 261 -1.67 -0.31 -0.31
C MET A 261 -2.68 -1.40 0.06
N PHE A 262 -2.76 -2.51 -0.68
CA PHE A 262 -3.65 -3.62 -0.32
C PHE A 262 -3.30 -4.26 1.02
N VAL A 263 -2.09 -4.00 1.56
CA VAL A 263 -1.72 -4.41 2.92
C VAL A 263 -2.70 -3.90 3.99
N PHE A 264 -3.39 -2.78 3.72
CA PHE A 264 -4.35 -2.16 4.63
C PHE A 264 -5.56 -3.03 4.95
N ILE A 265 -5.98 -3.89 4.02
CA ILE A 265 -7.18 -4.71 4.21
C ILE A 265 -7.01 -5.65 5.42
N PHE A 266 -5.79 -6.07 5.73
CA PHE A 266 -5.53 -7.02 6.81
C PHE A 266 -5.77 -6.42 8.20
N PHE A 267 -5.69 -5.09 8.34
CA PHE A 267 -5.95 -4.41 9.61
C PHE A 267 -7.44 -4.28 9.95
N PHE A 268 -8.33 -4.54 8.98
CA PHE A 268 -9.79 -4.55 9.18
C PHE A 268 -10.36 -5.96 9.35
N LEU A 269 -9.54 -7.00 9.32
CA LEU A 269 -10.02 -8.38 9.46
C LEU A 269 -10.55 -8.62 10.87
N ASN A 270 -11.81 -9.06 10.96
CA ASN A 270 -12.42 -9.47 12.21
C ASN A 270 -12.08 -10.92 12.59
N ASP A 271 -12.37 -11.31 13.83
CA ASP A 271 -12.04 -12.64 14.35
C ASP A 271 -12.70 -13.78 13.56
N GLY A 272 -13.90 -13.56 13.00
CA GLY A 272 -14.57 -14.54 12.15
C GLY A 272 -13.82 -14.79 10.85
N GLN A 273 -13.37 -13.72 10.19
CA GLN A 273 -12.56 -13.81 8.98
C GLN A 273 -11.19 -14.44 9.26
N LEU A 274 -10.52 -14.05 10.34
CA LEU A 274 -9.22 -14.62 10.73
C LEU A 274 -9.32 -16.11 11.05
N LYS A 275 -10.39 -16.56 11.73
CA LYS A 275 -10.67 -17.99 11.95
C LYS A 275 -10.89 -18.73 10.64
N TRP A 276 -11.67 -18.17 9.73
CA TRP A 276 -11.92 -18.77 8.42
C TRP A 276 -10.60 -18.93 7.63
N ILE A 277 -9.74 -17.91 7.62
CA ILE A 277 -8.41 -17.98 7.00
C ILE A 277 -7.56 -19.06 7.68
N LYS A 278 -7.51 -19.10 9.02
CA LYS A 278 -6.77 -20.14 9.76
C LYS A 278 -7.23 -21.56 9.42
N GLN A 279 -8.54 -21.76 9.24
CA GLN A 279 -9.11 -23.06 8.86
C GLN A 279 -8.73 -23.46 7.43
N ARG A 280 -8.71 -22.52 6.49
CA ARG A 280 -8.39 -22.76 5.08
C ARG A 280 -6.89 -22.85 4.81
N MET A 281 -6.09 -22.10 5.56
CA MET A 281 -4.64 -21.97 5.40
C MET A 281 -3.94 -22.17 6.76
N PRO A 282 -3.97 -23.38 7.33
CA PRO A 282 -3.41 -23.64 8.66
C PRO A 282 -1.90 -23.38 8.73
N ILE A 283 -1.20 -23.46 7.60
CA ILE A 283 0.22 -23.15 7.49
C ILE A 283 0.55 -21.70 7.87
N LEU A 284 -0.41 -20.78 7.74
CA LEU A 284 -0.22 -19.38 8.13
C LEU A 284 -0.27 -19.15 9.64
N VAL A 285 -0.63 -20.13 10.47
CA VAL A 285 -0.64 -19.99 11.94
C VAL A 285 0.30 -20.98 12.64
N LYS A 286 0.64 -22.11 12.00
CA LYS A 286 1.65 -23.06 12.49
C LYS A 286 3.05 -22.44 12.47
#